data_AF-A0A849Z842-F1
#
_entry.id   AF-A0A849Z842-F1
#
_cell.length_a   1.000
_cell.length_b   1.000
_cell.length_c   1.000
_cell.angle_alpha   90.00
_cell.angle_beta   90.00
_cell.angle_gamma   90.00
#
_symmetry.space_group_name_H-M   'P 1'
#
loop_
_entity.id
_entity.type
_entity.pdbx_description
1 polymer ?
#
loop_
_entity_poly.entity_id
_entity_poly.type
_entity_poly.pdbx_seq_one_letter_code
_entity_poly.pdbx_strand_id
1 'polypeptide(L)'
;LSRFLTALRAQVSKTLWITLPLTVVSFLVGFGQGWLAAQALGLPISFFDAVCLLAVANLLGLLPISMSGVGIREAYFAVVFPAIGLTAAQGVAFGLFVFVVVYLALAAIGVVSWQIKPPAVR
;
A
#
# COMPACT_ATOMS: atom_id res chain seq x y z
N LEU A 1 -24.87 14.80 18.43
CA LEU A 1 -25.14 14.36 17.04
C LEU A 1 -25.25 15.54 16.06
N SER A 2 -26.08 16.56 16.33
CA SER A 2 -26.27 17.72 15.44
C SER A 2 -24.99 18.50 15.13
N ARG A 3 -24.16 18.83 16.14
CA ARG A 3 -22.87 19.51 15.94
C ARG A 3 -21.88 18.72 15.05
N PHE A 4 -21.86 17.40 15.18
CA PHE A 4 -21.03 16.52 14.36
C PHE A 4 -21.48 16.53 12.89
N LEU A 5 -22.79 16.39 12.64
CA LEU A 5 -23.33 16.42 11.27
C LEU A 5 -23.16 17.78 10.59
N THR A 6 -23.26 18.88 11.33
CA THR A 6 -23.03 20.23 10.80
C THR A 6 -21.55 20.46 10.47
N ALA A 7 -20.64 20.03 11.34
CA ALA A 7 -19.20 20.10 11.09
C ALA A 7 -18.81 19.22 9.87
N LEU A 8 -19.35 18.01 9.77
CA LEU A 8 -19.14 17.11 8.63
C LEU A 8 -19.57 17.79 7.31
N ARG A 9 -20.78 18.36 7.24
CA ARG A 9 -21.27 19.03 6.03
C ARG A 9 -20.45 20.27 5.65
N ALA A 10 -19.95 21.03 6.62
CA ALA A 10 -19.10 22.19 6.39
C ALA A 10 -17.69 21.80 5.88
N GLN A 11 -17.15 20.67 6.37
CA GLN A 11 -15.85 20.13 5.97
C GLN A 11 -15.89 19.49 4.57
N VAL A 12 -17.00 18.82 4.25
CA VAL A 12 -17.16 17.98 3.06
C VAL A 12 -17.03 18.76 1.74
N SER A 13 -17.37 20.04 1.64
CA SER A 13 -17.40 20.69 0.32
C SER A 13 -16.06 21.26 -0.16
N LYS A 14 -15.17 21.72 0.72
CA LYS A 14 -13.88 22.31 0.30
C LYS A 14 -12.70 21.35 0.46
N THR A 15 -12.71 20.53 1.49
CA THR A 15 -11.62 19.58 1.75
C THR A 15 -11.65 18.41 0.77
N LEU A 16 -12.83 17.90 0.36
CA LEU A 16 -12.92 16.78 -0.59
C LEU A 16 -12.28 17.07 -1.94
N TRP A 17 -12.41 18.30 -2.48
CA TRP A 17 -11.82 18.64 -3.77
C TRP A 17 -10.29 18.58 -3.78
N ILE A 18 -9.65 18.73 -2.61
CA ILE A 18 -8.20 18.62 -2.48
C ILE A 18 -7.83 17.19 -2.08
N THR A 19 -8.52 16.62 -1.09
CA THR A 19 -8.17 15.30 -0.54
C THR A 19 -8.41 14.17 -1.54
N LEU A 20 -9.49 14.22 -2.32
CA LEU A 20 -9.83 13.16 -3.28
C LEU A 20 -8.74 12.97 -4.35
N PRO A 21 -8.32 14.00 -5.11
CA PRO A 21 -7.24 13.84 -6.09
C PRO A 21 -5.92 13.51 -5.41
N LEU A 22 -5.65 14.05 -4.22
CA LEU A 22 -4.43 13.71 -3.47
C LEU A 22 -4.38 12.22 -3.14
N THR A 23 -5.49 11.65 -2.68
CA THR A 23 -5.62 10.21 -2.40
C THR A 23 -5.44 9.40 -3.67
N VAL A 24 -6.09 9.78 -4.78
CA VAL A 24 -5.92 9.08 -6.07
C VAL A 24 -4.45 9.09 -6.49
N VAL A 25 -3.77 10.24 -6.41
CA VAL A 25 -2.33 10.34 -6.71
C VAL A 25 -1.51 9.44 -5.79
N SER A 26 -1.79 9.43 -4.48
CA SER A 26 -1.10 8.54 -3.54
C SER A 26 -1.27 7.06 -3.90
N PHE A 27 -2.48 6.63 -4.29
CA PHE A 27 -2.73 5.26 -4.75
C PHE A 27 -1.97 4.95 -6.05
N LEU A 28 -1.96 5.86 -7.02
CA LEU A 28 -1.23 5.68 -8.27
C LEU A 28 0.28 5.57 -8.04
N VAL A 29 0.84 6.36 -7.13
CA VAL A 29 2.25 6.25 -6.72
C VAL A 29 2.51 4.89 -6.08
N GLY A 30 1.64 4.44 -5.16
CA GLY A 30 1.79 3.13 -4.51
C GLY A 30 1.72 1.96 -5.49
N PHE A 31 0.77 1.98 -6.44
CA PHE A 31 0.68 0.96 -7.48
C PHE A 31 1.87 1.01 -8.45
N GLY A 32 2.33 2.22 -8.81
CA GLY A 32 3.52 2.41 -9.62
C GLY A 32 4.77 1.84 -8.96
N GLN A 33 4.96 2.06 -7.67
CA GLN A 33 6.06 1.47 -6.90
C GLN A 33 6.02 -0.05 -6.91
N GLY A 34 4.84 -0.65 -6.73
CA GLY A 34 4.68 -2.11 -6.77
C GLY A 34 4.92 -2.70 -8.16
N TRP A 35 4.52 -2.01 -9.23
CA TRP A 35 4.85 -2.42 -10.59
C TRP A 35 6.35 -2.31 -10.90
N LEU A 36 7.00 -1.21 -10.51
CA LEU A 36 8.46 -1.04 -10.63
C LEU A 36 9.21 -2.12 -9.85
N ALA A 37 8.68 -2.53 -8.69
CA ALA A 37 9.20 -3.66 -7.93
C ALA A 37 9.11 -4.99 -8.70
N ALA A 38 8.00 -5.25 -9.40
CA ALA A 38 7.86 -6.44 -10.25
C ALA A 38 8.86 -6.43 -11.42
N GLN A 39 9.01 -5.28 -12.06
CA GLN A 39 9.97 -5.08 -13.16
C GLN A 39 11.42 -5.25 -12.68
N ALA A 40 11.76 -4.76 -11.49
CA ALA A 40 13.09 -4.92 -10.89
C ALA A 40 13.43 -6.38 -10.59
N LEU A 41 12.42 -7.21 -10.29
CA LEU A 41 12.57 -8.66 -10.13
C LEU A 41 12.57 -9.43 -11.46
N GLY A 42 12.44 -8.74 -12.59
CA GLY A 42 12.39 -9.37 -13.92
C GLY A 42 11.11 -10.17 -14.16
N LEU A 43 10.03 -9.86 -13.44
CA LEU A 43 8.76 -10.58 -13.58
C LEU A 43 7.97 -10.04 -14.78
N PRO A 44 7.49 -10.89 -15.71
CA PRO A 44 6.75 -10.48 -16.90
C PRO A 44 5.28 -10.15 -16.57
N ILE A 45 5.05 -9.24 -15.63
CA ILE A 45 3.72 -8.87 -15.14
C ILE A 45 3.30 -7.53 -15.75
N SER A 46 2.09 -7.47 -16.31
CA SER A 46 1.58 -6.19 -16.85
C SER A 46 1.27 -5.20 -15.72
N PHE A 47 1.25 -3.90 -16.05
CA PHE A 47 0.85 -2.88 -15.07
C PHE A 47 -0.55 -3.14 -14.50
N PHE A 48 -1.48 -3.61 -15.32
CA PHE A 48 -2.84 -3.92 -14.91
C PHE A 48 -2.88 -5.09 -13.91
N ASP A 49 -2.14 -6.15 -14.18
CA ASP A 49 -2.05 -7.30 -13.27
C ASP A 49 -1.43 -6.90 -11.93
N ALA A 50 -0.37 -6.07 -11.96
CA ALA A 50 0.25 -5.54 -10.74
C ALA A 50 -0.73 -4.70 -9.91
N VAL A 51 -1.49 -3.81 -10.55
CA VAL A 51 -2.52 -3.00 -9.88
C VAL A 51 -3.58 -3.89 -9.24
N CYS A 52 -4.11 -4.88 -9.98
CA CYS A 52 -5.12 -5.81 -9.46
C CYS A 52 -4.59 -6.62 -8.27
N LEU A 53 -3.37 -7.16 -8.38
CA LEU A 53 -2.70 -7.91 -7.32
C LEU A 53 -2.51 -7.05 -6.06
N LEU A 54 -2.02 -5.82 -6.22
CA LEU A 54 -1.79 -4.90 -5.11
C LEU A 54 -3.09 -4.37 -4.50
N ALA A 55 -4.13 -4.16 -5.31
CA ALA A 55 -5.44 -3.74 -4.80
C ALA A 55 -6.05 -4.80 -3.87
N VAL A 56 -6.03 -6.07 -4.29
CA VAL A 56 -6.49 -7.18 -3.44
C VAL A 56 -5.59 -7.33 -2.21
N ALA A 57 -4.27 -7.24 -2.37
CA ALA A 57 -3.35 -7.29 -1.24
C ALA A 57 -3.60 -6.16 -0.22
N ASN A 58 -3.90 -4.94 -0.68
CA ASN A 58 -4.25 -3.81 0.19
C ASN A 58 -5.56 -4.07 0.95
N LEU A 59 -6.58 -4.64 0.30
CA LEU A 59 -7.82 -5.04 0.96
C LEU A 59 -7.57 -6.12 2.02
N LEU A 60 -6.73 -7.11 1.72
CA LEU A 60 -6.32 -8.14 2.67
C LEU A 60 -5.53 -7.55 3.85
N GLY A 61 -4.71 -6.52 3.60
CA GLY A 61 -3.95 -5.81 4.63
C GLY A 61 -4.80 -4.96 5.58
N LEU A 62 -6.05 -4.62 5.19
CA LEU A 62 -7.01 -3.97 6.09
C LEU A 62 -7.61 -4.96 7.10
N LEU A 63 -7.53 -6.26 6.83
CA LEU A 63 -8.01 -7.26 7.77
C LEU A 63 -7.08 -7.27 9.00
N PRO A 64 -7.61 -7.13 10.23
CA PRO A 64 -6.83 -7.11 11.46
C PRO A 64 -6.38 -8.52 11.87
N ILE A 65 -5.88 -9.30 10.91
CA ILE A 65 -5.45 -10.68 11.09
C ILE A 65 -3.91 -10.75 11.16
N SER A 66 -3.19 -9.79 10.57
CA SER A 66 -1.73 -9.72 10.69
C SER A 66 -1.19 -8.31 10.88
N MET A 67 -0.03 -8.21 11.56
CA MET A 67 0.72 -6.97 11.73
C MET A 67 1.17 -6.46 10.34
N SER A 68 0.58 -5.35 9.88
CA SER A 68 0.88 -4.71 8.59
C SER A 68 0.63 -5.58 7.34
N GLY A 69 -0.20 -6.63 7.42
CA GLY A 69 -0.47 -7.51 6.26
C GLY A 69 0.66 -8.50 5.93
N VAL A 70 1.74 -8.53 6.74
CA VAL A 70 2.88 -9.45 6.57
C VAL A 70 2.41 -10.88 6.81
N GLY A 71 2.80 -11.80 5.92
CA GLY A 71 2.42 -13.21 5.91
C GLY A 71 1.18 -13.49 5.05
N ILE A 72 0.12 -12.67 5.18
CA ILE A 72 -1.12 -12.86 4.39
C ILE A 72 -0.91 -12.44 2.95
N ARG A 73 -0.22 -11.32 2.72
CA ARG A 73 0.08 -10.85 1.37
C ARG A 73 0.99 -11.81 0.62
N GLU A 74 2.02 -12.31 1.30
CA GLU A 74 2.97 -13.26 0.72
C GLU A 74 2.30 -14.60 0.41
N ALA A 75 1.41 -15.08 1.29
CA ALA A 75 0.59 -16.27 1.03
C ALA A 75 -0.37 -16.05 -0.14
N TYR A 76 -1.02 -14.87 -0.23
CA TYR A 76 -1.88 -14.51 -1.35
C TYR A 76 -1.11 -14.52 -2.68
N PHE A 77 0.05 -13.88 -2.74
CA PHE A 77 0.87 -13.89 -3.95
C PHE A 77 1.39 -15.29 -4.29
N ALA A 78 1.77 -16.09 -3.29
CA ALA A 78 2.18 -17.48 -3.53
C ALA A 78 1.08 -18.34 -4.17
N VAL A 79 -0.19 -18.05 -3.86
CA VAL A 79 -1.35 -18.75 -4.41
C VAL A 79 -1.76 -18.21 -5.78
N VAL A 80 -1.73 -16.89 -5.99
CA VAL A 80 -2.19 -16.27 -7.24
C VAL A 80 -1.13 -16.31 -8.35
N PHE A 81 0.16 -16.25 -8.02
CA PHE A 81 1.24 -16.28 -9.03
C PHE A 81 1.21 -17.54 -9.93
N PRO A 82 0.95 -18.75 -9.40
CA PRO A 82 0.70 -19.94 -10.21
C PRO A 82 -0.43 -19.79 -11.23
N ALA A 83 -1.50 -19.05 -10.90
CA ALA A 83 -2.64 -18.86 -11.81
C ALA A 83 -2.31 -17.94 -13.00
N ILE A 84 -1.28 -17.10 -12.88
CA ILE A 84 -0.78 -16.21 -13.95
C ILE A 84 0.48 -16.77 -14.65
N GLY A 85 0.80 -18.05 -14.42
CA GLY A 85 1.93 -18.72 -15.06
C GLY A 85 3.30 -18.47 -14.41
N LEU A 86 3.33 -17.90 -13.21
CA LEU A 86 4.55 -17.68 -12.42
C LEU A 86 4.69 -18.70 -11.30
N THR A 87 5.87 -18.82 -10.72
CA THR A 87 6.10 -19.73 -9.59
C THR A 87 5.59 -19.13 -8.28
N ALA A 88 5.14 -19.97 -7.35
CA ALA A 88 4.79 -19.53 -5.99
C ALA A 88 5.97 -18.83 -5.29
N ALA A 89 7.20 -19.29 -5.55
CA ALA A 89 8.43 -18.67 -5.02
C ALA A 89 8.59 -17.21 -5.51
N GLN A 90 8.28 -16.93 -6.77
CA GLN A 90 8.28 -15.56 -7.31
C GLN A 90 7.21 -14.69 -6.63
N GLY A 91 6.05 -15.25 -6.29
CA GLY A 91 5.00 -14.54 -5.56
C GLY A 91 5.43 -14.13 -4.15
N VAL A 92 6.07 -15.05 -3.41
CA VAL A 92 6.63 -14.74 -2.09
C VAL A 92 7.74 -13.71 -2.18
N ALA A 93 8.66 -13.87 -3.15
CA ALA A 93 9.75 -12.92 -3.38
C ALA A 93 9.23 -11.52 -3.71
N PHE A 94 8.18 -11.42 -4.54
CA PHE A 94 7.51 -10.16 -4.85
C PHE A 94 6.92 -9.49 -3.61
N GLY A 95 6.17 -10.23 -2.79
CA GLY A 95 5.59 -9.70 -1.55
C GLY A 95 6.64 -9.19 -0.56
N LEU A 96 7.72 -9.96 -0.34
CA LEU A 96 8.84 -9.56 0.49
C LEU A 96 9.58 -8.35 -0.06
N PHE A 97 9.81 -8.29 -1.37
CA PHE A 97 10.49 -7.16 -1.99
C PHE A 97 9.68 -5.88 -1.85
N VAL A 98 8.36 -5.93 -2.05
CA VAL A 98 7.45 -4.80 -1.79
C VAL A 98 7.47 -4.41 -0.31
N PHE A 99 7.52 -5.37 0.62
CA PHE A 99 7.68 -5.07 2.05
C PHE A 99 8.93 -4.24 2.33
N VAL A 100 10.07 -4.68 1.82
CA VAL A 100 11.36 -4.02 2.07
C VAL A 100 11.42 -2.65 1.41
N VAL A 101 11.10 -2.56 0.12
CA VAL A 101 11.27 -1.33 -0.66
C VAL A 101 10.25 -0.27 -0.27
N VAL A 102 9.01 -0.65 0.04
CA VAL A 102 7.94 0.31 0.34
C VAL A 102 7.80 0.52 1.85
N TYR A 103 7.59 -0.54 2.62
CA TYR A 103 7.24 -0.41 4.04
C TYR A 103 8.46 -0.13 4.93
N LEU A 104 9.56 -0.87 4.76
CA LEU A 104 10.76 -0.62 5.57
C LEU A 104 11.42 0.71 5.22
N ALA A 105 11.42 1.10 3.94
CA ALA A 105 11.92 2.43 3.55
C ALA A 105 11.11 3.56 4.19
N LEU A 106 9.77 3.47 4.16
CA LEU A 106 8.90 4.44 4.83
C LEU A 106 9.11 4.45 6.35
N ALA A 107 9.26 3.27 6.97
CA ALA A 107 9.55 3.18 8.40
C ALA A 107 10.90 3.83 8.76
N ALA A 108 11.94 3.62 7.95
CA ALA A 108 13.24 4.26 8.13
C ALA A 108 13.16 5.78 8.00
N ILE A 109 12.44 6.30 6.99
CA ILE A 109 12.17 7.73 6.84
C ILE A 109 11.43 8.27 8.07
N GLY A 110 10.43 7.52 8.56
CA GLY A 110 9.69 7.86 9.78
C GLY A 110 10.62 7.98 11.00
N VAL A 111 11.50 7.01 11.22
CA VAL A 111 12.49 7.04 12.30
C VAL A 111 13.42 8.24 12.17
N VAL A 112 13.98 8.48 10.98
CA VAL A 112 14.86 9.64 10.74
C VAL A 112 14.12 10.96 10.99
N SER A 113 12.89 11.09 10.51
CA SER A 113 12.08 12.29 10.72
C SER A 113 11.79 12.54 12.19
N TRP A 114 11.58 11.47 12.98
CA TRP A 114 11.39 11.54 14.42
C TRP A 114 12.65 12.05 15.14
N GLN A 115 13.84 11.63 14.69
CA GLN A 115 15.09 12.12 15.27
C GLN A 115 15.34 13.61 14.97
N ILE A 116 14.92 14.09 13.79
CA ILE A 116 15.10 15.50 13.39
C ILE A 116 14.09 16.40 14.10
N LYS A 117 12.83 15.99 14.17
CA LYS A 117 11.75 16.78 14.77
C LYS A 117 10.75 15.86 15.46
N PRO A 118 11.00 15.47 16.72
CA PRO A 118 10.05 14.64 17.45
C PRO A 118 8.71 15.39 17.58
N PRO A 119 7.58 14.69 17.48
CA PRO A 119 6.27 15.31 17.68
C PRO A 119 6.21 15.90 19.09
N ALA A 120 5.65 17.11 19.19
CA ALA A 120 5.46 17.76 20.49
C ALA A 120 4.54 16.89 21.35
N VAL A 121 5.09 16.33 22.42
CA VAL A 121 4.32 15.58 23.41
C VAL A 121 3.48 16.61 24.17
N ARG A 122 2.17 16.63 23.92
CA ARG A 122 1.17 17.37 24.69
C ARG A 122 0.31 16.40 25.47
#